data_AF-A0A7W0CZW6-F1
#
_entry.id   AF-A0A7W0CZW6-F1
#
_cell.length_a   1.000
_cell.length_b   1.000
_cell.length_c   1.000
_cell.angle_alpha   90.00
_cell.angle_beta   90.00
_cell.angle_gamma   90.00
#
_symmetry.space_group_name_H-M   'P 1'
#
loop_
_entity.id
_entity.type
_entity.pdbx_description
1 polymer ?
#
loop_
_entity_poly.entity_id
_entity_poly.type
_entity_poly.pdbx_seq_one_letter_code
_entity_poly.pdbx_strand_id
1 'polypeptide(L)'
;MDEASHPAAVPSTPGATAATAQSRGGEPAAVERARAAPRAARAIEFRIGDRVTATAARYERSICDPVYRPLKIYTIDPSTRRLEGQTAQINVPYEALKPGPAGAHFEVVATHDGPLGPYQHVDLDEPRLLIVNGHDPAPTDPVFHHQMVYAVAMSTYAVFRTALGRELSWGFDGTRLKLVPHAMEGANAQYVRGRHALEFGWYRVDPAHAGDLPPNGLVFACLSHDVIAHELTHALLDGLRVRFDKTTNPDVPAFHEAFADLVALFQRFSYQEVVRSNIIRTSGDLSRDNDLMHLVFELARGEGEQSLRQIDLAAAQKYDAALDEHQLGTVLVSAIIEAFLTIYRRKSAPLIRMATGGRKALDDGEAVPPDLLDALSHVASALASQMLSMCIRAIDYCPPIDVTFGEYLRALVTADRDLVPDDVFAYREALIDAFRRRRIYPEGVTALTEDALLWRPPAKALKQRQLDFGKLRFSGDPGHPAGAGELQRQARLIGELVCADGNLDSFGLADPADPELNGDVLDLPVVESVRSVRRVGPDGQLAFDLVAEVSQKRTVKGGDGYPDFDFYGGATIILGPQGEVRLVVTKSVKNRQRLADQRMFAATYGADVFGLAACRLAPRPG
;
A
#
# COMPACT_ATOMS: atom_id res chain seq x y z
N MET A 1 -51.09 25.96 5.11
CA MET A 1 -50.40 25.40 6.28
C MET A 1 -49.36 24.46 5.72
N ASP A 2 -48.17 24.99 5.41
CA ASP A 2 -47.01 24.18 5.05
C ASP A 2 -46.10 24.17 6.27
N GLU A 3 -46.09 23.04 6.98
CA GLU A 3 -45.08 22.79 8.01
C GLU A 3 -43.72 22.71 7.31
N ALA A 4 -42.96 23.81 7.41
CA ALA A 4 -41.54 23.80 7.14
C ALA A 4 -40.89 22.81 8.12
N SER A 5 -40.62 21.59 7.65
CA SER A 5 -39.75 20.67 8.37
C SER A 5 -38.36 21.31 8.43
N HIS A 6 -38.02 21.96 9.54
CA HIS A 6 -36.65 22.35 9.79
C HIS A 6 -35.81 21.06 9.77
N PRO A 7 -34.77 20.96 8.92
CA PRO A 7 -33.84 19.85 9.02
C PRO A 7 -33.28 19.86 10.43
N ALA A 8 -33.38 18.72 11.12
CA ALA A 8 -32.82 18.56 12.45
C ALA A 8 -31.39 19.11 12.46
N ALA A 9 -31.09 20.00 13.40
CA ALA A 9 -29.78 20.64 13.48
C ALA A 9 -28.70 19.55 13.56
N VAL A 10 -27.89 19.43 12.51
CA VAL A 10 -26.75 18.52 12.51
C VAL A 10 -25.79 19.02 13.59
N PRO A 11 -25.45 18.21 14.60
CA PRO A 11 -24.58 18.65 15.68
C PRO A 11 -23.22 19.07 15.10
N SER A 12 -22.77 20.29 15.42
CA SER A 12 -21.44 20.76 15.03
C SER A 12 -20.42 20.36 16.11
N THR A 13 -19.66 19.30 15.87
CA THR A 13 -18.57 18.88 16.77
C THR A 13 -17.26 19.57 16.34
N PRO A 14 -16.64 20.42 17.18
CA PRO A 14 -15.33 20.99 16.87
C PRO A 14 -14.29 19.89 16.64
N GLY A 15 -13.33 20.10 15.73
CA GLY A 15 -12.30 19.10 15.38
C GLY A 15 -11.52 18.57 16.59
N ALA A 16 -11.14 19.44 17.53
CA ALA A 16 -10.47 19.00 18.76
C ALA A 16 -11.35 18.10 19.65
N THR A 17 -12.66 18.37 19.70
CA THR A 17 -13.63 17.53 20.41
C THR A 17 -13.81 16.19 19.71
N ALA A 18 -13.91 16.19 18.38
CA ALA A 18 -13.97 14.97 17.58
C ALA A 18 -12.70 14.13 17.77
N ALA A 19 -11.52 14.74 17.67
CA ALA A 19 -10.24 14.10 17.92
C ALA A 19 -10.17 13.45 19.30
N THR A 20 -10.62 14.16 20.34
CA THR A 20 -10.62 13.66 21.72
C THR A 20 -11.61 12.51 21.89
N ALA A 21 -12.83 12.64 21.36
CA ALA A 21 -13.87 11.62 21.46
C ALA A 21 -13.54 10.34 20.67
N GLN A 22 -12.80 10.49 19.56
CA GLN A 22 -12.38 9.37 18.71
C GLN A 22 -11.00 8.80 19.12
N SER A 23 -10.22 9.52 19.93
CA SER A 23 -8.92 9.04 20.43
C SER A 23 -9.10 7.88 21.39
N ARG A 24 -8.20 6.89 21.29
CA ARG A 24 -8.20 5.73 22.17
C ARG A 24 -7.11 5.88 23.22
N GLY A 25 -7.50 6.23 24.44
CA GLY A 25 -6.72 5.94 25.64
C GLY A 25 -7.35 4.71 26.29
N GLY A 26 -6.66 3.57 26.29
CA GLY A 26 -7.26 2.30 26.74
C GLY A 26 -8.01 2.43 28.08
N GLU A 27 -9.14 1.73 28.23
CA GLU A 27 -9.96 1.81 29.45
C GLU A 27 -9.13 1.47 30.71
N PRO A 28 -9.25 2.24 31.81
CA PRO A 28 -8.56 1.89 33.05
C PRO A 28 -8.94 0.47 33.46
N ALA A 29 -7.95 -0.41 33.59
CA ALA A 29 -8.16 -1.82 33.85
C ALA A 29 -9.05 -2.01 35.08
N ALA A 30 -10.24 -2.61 34.89
CA ALA A 30 -10.95 -3.20 36.00
C ALA A 30 -10.02 -4.24 36.65
N VAL A 31 -9.82 -4.12 37.96
CA VAL A 31 -8.95 -4.99 38.75
C VAL A 31 -9.58 -6.38 38.81
N GLU A 32 -9.37 -7.18 37.78
CA GLU A 32 -9.77 -8.58 37.78
C GLU A 32 -8.70 -9.39 38.52
N ARG A 33 -9.10 -9.95 39.67
CA ARG A 33 -8.24 -10.79 40.51
C ARG A 33 -7.79 -12.02 39.71
N ALA A 34 -6.49 -12.09 39.44
CA ALA A 34 -5.88 -13.23 38.77
C ALA A 34 -6.18 -14.53 39.54
N ARG A 35 -6.92 -15.45 38.91
CA ARG A 35 -6.94 -16.85 39.34
C ARG A 35 -5.66 -17.52 38.81
N ALA A 36 -4.98 -18.25 39.69
CA ALA A 36 -3.78 -19.00 39.36
C ALA A 36 -4.06 -20.00 38.23
N ALA A 37 -3.18 -20.02 37.23
CA ALA A 37 -3.25 -20.96 36.12
C ALA A 37 -2.94 -22.39 36.60
N PRO A 38 -3.58 -23.42 36.00
CA PRO A 38 -3.26 -24.81 36.26
C PRO A 38 -1.92 -25.22 35.64
N ARG A 39 -1.49 -26.40 36.10
CA ARG A 39 -0.22 -27.12 35.92
C ARG A 39 0.35 -27.13 34.49
N ALA A 40 1.69 -27.09 34.40
CA ALA A 40 2.50 -27.03 33.18
C ALA A 40 2.10 -28.07 32.11
N ALA A 41 1.43 -27.58 31.06
CA ALA A 41 1.37 -28.24 29.77
C ALA A 41 2.70 -28.04 29.02
N ARG A 42 3.01 -28.94 28.08
CA ARG A 42 4.23 -28.91 27.26
C ARG A 42 4.19 -27.65 26.38
N ALA A 43 4.99 -26.64 26.70
CA ALA A 43 5.11 -25.45 25.86
C ALA A 43 5.61 -25.85 24.47
N ILE A 44 4.89 -25.45 23.44
CA ILE A 44 5.28 -25.71 22.05
C ILE A 44 6.43 -24.78 21.70
N GLU A 45 7.52 -25.33 21.16
CA GLU A 45 8.68 -24.54 20.76
C GLU A 45 8.33 -23.65 19.55
N PHE A 46 8.95 -22.47 19.47
CA PHE A 46 8.79 -21.54 18.37
C PHE A 46 10.14 -20.94 17.98
N ARG A 47 10.21 -20.37 16.78
CA ARG A 47 11.37 -19.62 16.28
C ARG A 47 11.06 -18.15 16.14
N ILE A 48 12.09 -17.32 16.20
CA ILE A 48 12.03 -15.90 15.89
C ILE A 48 12.65 -15.74 14.51
N GLY A 49 11.91 -15.15 13.58
CA GLY A 49 12.37 -14.92 12.22
C GLY A 49 13.40 -13.80 12.15
N ASP A 50 14.27 -13.85 11.14
CA ASP A 50 15.38 -12.90 10.96
C ASP A 50 14.88 -11.46 10.73
N ARG A 51 13.65 -11.33 10.20
CA ARG A 51 13.01 -10.03 9.92
C ARG A 51 12.59 -9.26 11.17
N VAL A 52 12.51 -9.92 12.33
CA VAL A 52 12.17 -9.24 13.60
C VAL A 52 13.17 -8.14 13.94
N THR A 53 14.45 -8.34 13.60
CA THR A 53 15.51 -7.36 13.86
C THR A 53 15.95 -6.59 12.61
N ALA A 54 15.26 -6.76 11.48
CA ALA A 54 15.55 -6.01 10.26
C ALA A 54 15.42 -4.51 10.55
N THR A 55 16.54 -3.79 10.44
CA THR A 55 16.62 -2.39 10.85
C THR A 55 16.28 -1.50 9.67
N ALA A 56 15.29 -0.63 9.82
CA ALA A 56 15.09 0.47 8.86
C ALA A 56 16.21 1.51 9.07
N ALA A 57 16.91 1.90 8.01
CA ALA A 57 17.76 3.09 8.09
C ALA A 57 16.89 4.33 8.27
N ARG A 58 17.44 5.36 8.92
CA ARG A 58 16.77 6.64 9.12
C ARG A 58 17.81 7.75 9.14
N TYR A 59 17.44 8.88 8.57
CA TYR A 59 18.15 10.13 8.76
C TYR A 59 17.51 10.91 9.92
N GLU A 60 18.30 11.19 10.96
CA GLU A 60 17.88 12.08 12.04
C GLU A 60 18.27 13.52 11.70
N ARG A 61 17.27 14.31 11.30
CA ARG A 61 17.44 15.72 10.98
C ARG A 61 17.93 16.51 12.21
N SER A 62 19.04 17.24 12.06
CA SER A 62 19.51 18.23 13.04
C SER A 62 18.62 19.47 13.04
N ILE A 63 18.58 20.20 14.15
CA ILE A 63 17.78 21.43 14.26
C ILE A 63 18.16 22.49 13.22
N CYS A 64 19.43 22.53 12.82
CA CYS A 64 19.96 23.46 11.82
C CYS A 64 19.74 22.98 10.38
N ASP A 65 19.38 21.71 10.19
CA ASP A 65 19.13 21.20 8.85
C ASP A 65 17.81 21.77 8.30
N PRO A 66 17.72 22.01 6.98
CA PRO A 66 16.46 22.29 6.32
C PRO A 66 15.41 21.21 6.63
N VAL A 67 14.14 21.57 6.57
CA VAL A 67 13.06 20.59 6.73
C VAL A 67 12.88 19.77 5.45
N TYR A 68 13.00 20.44 4.30
CA TYR A 68 12.72 19.87 2.99
C TYR A 68 13.83 20.21 1.99
N ARG A 69 13.98 19.35 0.98
CA ARG A 69 14.68 19.63 -0.27
C ARG A 69 13.63 19.73 -1.39
N PRO A 70 13.38 20.91 -1.96
CA PRO A 70 12.51 21.03 -3.12
C PRO A 70 13.22 20.45 -4.36
N LEU A 71 12.54 19.59 -5.11
CA LEU A 71 13.03 19.00 -6.35
C LEU A 71 11.95 19.06 -7.43
N LYS A 72 12.37 19.25 -8.68
CA LYS A 72 11.47 19.25 -9.85
C LYS A 72 11.33 17.82 -10.37
N ILE A 73 10.12 17.45 -10.77
CA ILE A 73 9.78 16.14 -11.31
C ILE A 73 8.85 16.28 -12.53
N TYR A 74 8.74 15.22 -13.30
CA TYR A 74 7.57 14.97 -14.14
C TYR A 74 6.45 14.37 -13.28
N THR A 75 5.23 14.88 -13.39
CA THR A 75 4.03 14.34 -12.68
C THR A 75 3.20 13.41 -13.55
N ILE A 76 3.38 13.53 -14.86
CA ILE A 76 2.82 12.72 -15.94
C ILE A 76 3.97 12.52 -16.94
N ASP A 77 3.79 11.64 -17.90
CA ASP A 77 4.75 11.36 -18.96
C ASP A 77 5.33 12.63 -19.65
N PRO A 78 6.65 12.64 -19.93
CA PRO A 78 7.36 13.73 -20.63
C PRO A 78 6.74 14.18 -21.95
N SER A 79 5.99 13.33 -22.66
CA SER A 79 5.30 13.72 -23.89
C SER A 79 4.06 14.61 -23.68
N THR A 80 3.58 14.76 -22.44
CA THR A 80 2.35 15.53 -22.11
C THR A 80 2.60 17.04 -22.14
N ARG A 81 1.56 17.86 -22.36
CA ARG A 81 1.72 19.32 -22.45
C ARG A 81 2.01 19.95 -21.08
N ARG A 82 2.96 20.89 -21.03
CA ARG A 82 3.33 21.63 -19.80
C ARG A 82 2.15 22.29 -19.08
N LEU A 83 1.19 22.85 -19.83
CA LEU A 83 0.01 23.51 -19.26
C LEU A 83 -0.99 22.55 -18.62
N GLU A 84 -0.79 21.25 -18.77
CA GLU A 84 -1.63 20.18 -18.18
C GLU A 84 -1.03 19.64 -16.88
N GLY A 85 -0.04 20.35 -16.32
CA GLY A 85 0.60 20.01 -15.06
C GLY A 85 1.78 19.05 -15.20
N GLN A 86 2.30 18.82 -16.41
CA GLN A 86 3.40 17.89 -16.75
C GLN A 86 4.58 17.88 -15.76
N THR A 87 4.93 19.03 -15.21
CA THR A 87 6.03 19.18 -14.26
C THR A 87 5.53 19.78 -12.96
N ALA A 88 6.06 19.31 -11.84
CA ALA A 88 5.83 19.92 -10.53
C ALA A 88 7.12 20.04 -9.73
N GLN A 89 7.13 20.95 -8.76
CA GLN A 89 8.13 20.98 -7.71
C GLN A 89 7.54 20.31 -6.47
N ILE A 90 8.20 19.27 -5.97
CA ILE A 90 7.81 18.55 -4.76
C ILE A 90 8.82 18.78 -3.65
N ASN A 91 8.35 18.77 -2.41
CA ASN A 91 9.20 18.84 -1.23
C ASN A 91 9.50 17.41 -0.76
N VAL A 92 10.76 16.98 -0.88
CA VAL A 92 11.20 15.71 -0.25
C VAL A 92 11.77 15.98 1.14
N PRO A 93 11.59 15.08 2.12
CA PRO A 93 12.25 15.20 3.42
C PRO A 93 13.75 15.39 3.24
N TYR A 94 14.32 16.40 3.90
CA TYR A 94 15.75 16.66 3.79
C TYR A 94 16.56 15.52 4.44
N GLU A 95 17.57 15.06 3.73
CA GLU A 95 18.69 14.30 4.25
C GLU A 95 19.98 14.73 3.55
N ALA A 96 21.12 14.57 4.22
CA ALA A 96 22.43 14.79 3.62
C ALA A 96 22.75 13.66 2.64
N LEU A 97 23.20 14.00 1.43
CA LEU A 97 23.35 13.05 0.33
C LEU A 97 24.80 12.98 -0.16
N LYS A 98 25.19 11.80 -0.61
CA LYS A 98 26.38 11.64 -1.47
C LYS A 98 25.97 11.70 -2.95
N PRO A 99 26.90 12.03 -3.87
CA PRO A 99 26.62 11.99 -5.31
C PRO A 99 26.08 10.63 -5.76
N GLY A 100 25.14 10.65 -6.71
CA GLY A 100 24.35 9.47 -7.10
C GLY A 100 23.33 9.20 -5.99
N PRO A 101 22.36 10.13 -5.82
CA PRO A 101 21.86 10.57 -4.53
C PRO A 101 21.66 9.38 -3.61
N ALA A 102 22.59 9.28 -2.65
CA ALA A 102 22.67 8.17 -1.73
C ALA A 102 22.38 8.66 -0.32
N GLY A 103 21.17 8.34 0.13
CA GLY A 103 20.63 8.72 1.44
C GLY A 103 20.48 7.51 2.38
N ALA A 104 19.54 7.61 3.31
CA ALA A 104 19.23 6.55 4.26
C ALA A 104 18.51 5.37 3.60
N HIS A 105 17.57 5.65 2.70
CA HIS A 105 16.66 4.64 2.13
C HIS A 105 17.01 4.24 0.69
N PHE A 106 17.59 5.15 -0.08
CA PHE A 106 17.83 4.95 -1.51
C PHE A 106 19.25 5.33 -1.92
N GLU A 107 19.70 4.70 -3.00
CA GLU A 107 20.93 5.05 -3.71
C GLU A 107 20.67 4.98 -5.21
N VAL A 108 20.92 6.09 -5.92
CA VAL A 108 20.79 6.09 -7.39
C VAL A 108 22.10 5.66 -8.03
N VAL A 109 22.05 4.52 -8.72
CA VAL A 109 23.20 3.90 -9.38
C VAL A 109 23.15 4.21 -10.87
N ALA A 110 24.17 4.94 -11.33
CA ALA A 110 24.40 5.19 -12.75
C ALA A 110 24.95 3.93 -13.43
N THR A 111 24.44 3.59 -14.62
CA THR A 111 25.06 2.58 -15.48
C THR A 111 26.09 3.21 -16.43
N HIS A 112 27.10 2.45 -16.82
CA HIS A 112 28.17 2.96 -17.69
C HIS A 112 27.80 2.88 -19.18
N ASP A 113 26.86 1.98 -19.54
CA ASP A 113 26.53 1.60 -20.92
C ASP A 113 25.12 2.07 -21.34
N GLY A 114 24.61 3.16 -20.77
CA GLY A 114 23.29 3.68 -21.14
C GLY A 114 23.25 4.38 -22.52
N PRO A 115 22.06 4.68 -23.05
CA PRO A 115 21.88 5.12 -24.45
C PRO A 115 22.42 6.52 -24.74
N LEU A 116 22.78 7.28 -23.70
CA LEU A 116 23.37 8.62 -23.81
C LEU A 116 24.86 8.62 -23.40
N GLY A 117 25.49 7.43 -23.29
CA GLY A 117 26.87 7.28 -22.86
C GLY A 117 27.05 7.26 -21.33
N PRO A 118 28.29 7.44 -20.83
CA PRO A 118 28.57 7.38 -19.40
C PRO A 118 27.94 8.57 -18.66
N TYR A 119 27.29 8.29 -17.54
CA TYR A 119 26.57 9.28 -16.75
C TYR A 119 27.41 9.82 -15.60
N GLN A 120 27.33 11.13 -15.37
CA GLN A 120 27.84 11.72 -14.14
C GLN A 120 26.85 11.47 -12.99
N HIS A 121 27.39 11.18 -11.81
CA HIS A 121 26.58 11.13 -10.59
C HIS A 121 26.08 12.54 -10.25
N VAL A 122 24.77 12.69 -10.05
CA VAL A 122 24.20 13.98 -9.60
C VAL A 122 24.56 14.21 -8.14
N ASP A 123 25.07 15.39 -7.81
CA ASP A 123 25.30 15.82 -6.44
C ASP A 123 24.20 16.83 -6.05
N LEU A 124 23.12 16.33 -5.44
CA LEU A 124 22.02 17.20 -5.03
C LEU A 124 22.43 18.18 -3.91
N ASP A 125 23.55 17.97 -3.22
CA ASP A 125 24.11 18.88 -2.22
C ASP A 125 25.04 19.94 -2.83
N GLU A 126 25.20 19.97 -4.16
CA GLU A 126 25.93 21.04 -4.83
C GLU A 126 25.24 22.41 -4.57
N PRO A 127 25.97 23.43 -4.07
CA PRO A 127 25.38 24.73 -3.72
C PRO A 127 24.59 25.40 -4.85
N ARG A 128 25.01 25.20 -6.11
CA ARG A 128 24.32 25.78 -7.27
C ARG A 128 22.95 25.13 -7.49
N LEU A 129 22.85 23.81 -7.32
CA LEU A 129 21.60 23.06 -7.45
C LEU A 129 20.65 23.36 -6.30
N LEU A 130 21.16 23.56 -5.09
CA LEU A 130 20.35 23.99 -3.94
C LEU A 130 19.67 25.34 -4.16
N ILE A 131 20.32 26.29 -4.85
CA ILE A 131 19.75 27.62 -5.15
C ILE A 131 18.56 27.53 -6.13
N VAL A 132 18.61 26.58 -7.07
CA VAL A 132 17.62 26.47 -8.17
C VAL A 132 16.63 25.32 -7.98
N ASN A 133 16.62 24.68 -6.80
CA ASN A 133 15.77 23.54 -6.46
C ASN A 133 15.97 22.33 -7.38
N GLY A 134 17.24 22.02 -7.67
CA GLY A 134 17.65 20.91 -8.53
C GLY A 134 17.56 21.21 -10.04
N HIS A 135 17.81 20.17 -10.84
CA HIS A 135 17.79 20.22 -12.29
C HIS A 135 16.38 20.48 -12.83
N ASP A 136 16.29 21.24 -13.93
CA ASP A 136 15.06 21.38 -14.69
C ASP A 136 14.69 20.06 -15.39
N PRO A 137 13.40 19.71 -15.49
CA PRO A 137 12.97 18.51 -16.20
C PRO A 137 13.43 18.49 -17.67
N ALA A 138 14.21 17.48 -18.02
CA ALA A 138 14.78 17.30 -19.35
C ALA A 138 14.92 15.80 -19.69
N PRO A 139 14.29 15.28 -20.75
CA PRO A 139 14.37 13.86 -21.12
C PRO A 139 15.74 13.44 -21.70
N THR A 140 16.54 14.42 -22.11
CA THR A 140 17.87 14.21 -22.68
C THR A 140 18.99 14.44 -21.66
N ASP A 141 18.65 14.81 -20.41
CA ASP A 141 19.61 15.02 -19.34
C ASP A 141 19.57 13.84 -18.34
N PRO A 142 20.54 12.91 -18.39
CA PRO A 142 20.56 11.77 -17.48
C PRO A 142 20.74 12.17 -16.01
N VAL A 143 21.31 13.36 -15.75
CA VAL A 143 21.46 13.89 -14.39
C VAL A 143 20.08 14.22 -13.80
N PHE A 144 19.15 14.72 -14.62
CA PHE A 144 17.75 14.88 -14.21
C PHE A 144 17.06 13.55 -13.97
N HIS A 145 17.37 12.48 -14.73
CA HIS A 145 16.77 11.16 -14.50
C HIS A 145 17.08 10.64 -13.10
N HIS A 146 18.32 10.87 -12.62
CA HIS A 146 18.71 10.53 -11.25
C HIS A 146 17.87 11.29 -10.21
N GLN A 147 17.65 12.59 -10.42
CA GLN A 147 16.79 13.40 -9.55
C GLN A 147 15.35 12.91 -9.58
N MET A 148 14.80 12.62 -10.76
CA MET A 148 13.43 12.17 -10.96
C MET A 148 13.13 10.90 -10.15
N VAL A 149 13.93 9.85 -10.35
CA VAL A 149 13.71 8.56 -9.67
C VAL A 149 13.88 8.71 -8.16
N TYR A 150 14.88 9.45 -7.70
CA TYR A 150 15.10 9.69 -6.27
C TYR A 150 13.93 10.46 -5.64
N ALA A 151 13.47 11.54 -6.27
CA ALA A 151 12.45 12.42 -5.72
C ALA A 151 11.09 11.72 -5.60
N VAL A 152 10.69 10.98 -6.65
CA VAL A 152 9.45 10.19 -6.63
C VAL A 152 9.55 9.07 -5.60
N ALA A 153 10.68 8.34 -5.57
CA ALA A 153 10.88 7.27 -4.59
C ALA A 153 10.77 7.75 -3.14
N MET A 154 11.39 8.90 -2.81
CA MET A 154 11.29 9.51 -1.49
C MET A 154 9.87 9.96 -1.16
N SER A 155 9.14 10.52 -2.13
CA SER A 155 7.74 10.91 -1.97
C SER A 155 6.85 9.71 -1.65
N THR A 156 6.95 8.63 -2.43
CA THR A 156 6.18 7.39 -2.22
C THR A 156 6.53 6.73 -0.90
N TYR A 157 7.82 6.64 -0.53
CA TYR A 157 8.23 6.16 0.79
C TYR A 157 7.61 6.99 1.93
N ALA A 158 7.61 8.32 1.81
CA ALA A 158 7.04 9.22 2.81
C ALA A 158 5.53 9.03 2.99
N VAL A 159 4.79 8.75 1.90
CA VAL A 159 3.36 8.44 1.96
C VAL A 159 3.11 7.16 2.78
N PHE A 160 3.86 6.09 2.50
CA PHE A 160 3.72 4.84 3.26
C PHE A 160 4.11 5.00 4.73
N ARG A 161 5.23 5.68 5.01
CA ARG A 161 5.67 5.96 6.38
C ARG A 161 4.60 6.71 7.16
N THR A 162 3.97 7.70 6.53
CA THR A 162 2.91 8.51 7.16
C THR A 162 1.65 7.68 7.40
N ALA A 163 1.20 6.91 6.41
CA ALA A 163 -0.01 6.09 6.50
C ALA A 163 0.12 4.96 7.54
N LEU A 164 1.30 4.35 7.65
CA LEU A 164 1.58 3.26 8.58
C LEU A 164 2.08 3.73 9.95
N GLY A 165 2.54 4.98 10.06
CA GLY A 165 2.97 5.55 11.34
C GLY A 165 4.24 4.93 11.91
N ARG A 166 5.13 4.41 11.05
CA ARG A 166 6.39 3.74 11.42
C ARG A 166 7.39 3.76 10.27
N GLU A 167 8.68 3.58 10.58
CA GLU A 167 9.70 3.33 9.57
C GLU A 167 9.49 1.97 8.87
N LEU A 168 9.90 1.88 7.61
CA LEU A 168 9.63 0.74 6.75
C LEU A 168 10.90 -0.11 6.58
N SER A 169 10.74 -1.43 6.65
CA SER A 169 11.80 -2.39 6.37
C SER A 169 11.71 -2.86 4.92
N TRP A 170 12.83 -3.23 4.32
CA TRP A 170 12.87 -3.88 3.01
C TRP A 170 12.62 -5.39 3.10
N GLY A 171 12.30 -6.01 1.96
CA GLY A 171 12.11 -7.45 1.86
C GLY A 171 13.40 -8.26 1.88
N PHE A 172 14.55 -7.60 1.91
CA PHE A 172 15.88 -8.18 1.85
C PHE A 172 16.77 -7.69 2.99
N ASP A 173 17.92 -8.34 3.18
CA ASP A 173 18.91 -7.90 4.18
C ASP A 173 19.67 -6.68 3.64
N GLY A 174 19.38 -5.52 4.22
CA GLY A 174 19.94 -4.26 3.81
C GLY A 174 19.07 -3.08 4.21
N THR A 175 19.68 -1.89 4.16
CA THR A 175 19.00 -0.65 4.56
C THR A 175 18.64 0.24 3.38
N ARG A 176 19.22 -0.01 2.20
CA ARG A 176 19.05 0.81 1.00
C ARG A 176 18.59 -0.01 -0.19
N LEU A 177 17.60 0.53 -0.89
CA LEU A 177 17.16 0.06 -2.20
C LEU A 177 17.91 0.85 -3.29
N LYS A 178 18.52 0.15 -4.24
CA LYS A 178 19.20 0.76 -5.39
C LYS A 178 18.16 1.18 -6.42
N LEU A 179 18.32 2.36 -6.98
CA LEU A 179 17.51 2.88 -8.07
C LEU A 179 18.40 2.93 -9.30
N VAL A 180 18.10 2.17 -10.35
CA VAL A 180 18.95 2.00 -11.53
C VAL A 180 18.19 2.53 -12.77
N PRO A 181 18.32 3.82 -13.11
CA PRO A 181 17.46 4.49 -14.10
C PRO A 181 17.63 3.99 -15.54
N HIS A 182 18.75 3.35 -15.86
CA HIS A 182 19.11 2.89 -17.20
C HIS A 182 19.64 1.44 -17.14
N ALA A 183 18.87 0.55 -16.55
CA ALA A 183 19.28 -0.81 -16.21
C ALA A 183 19.37 -1.76 -17.41
N MET A 184 18.52 -1.55 -18.43
CA MET A 184 18.38 -2.47 -19.57
C MET A 184 17.78 -1.77 -20.78
N GLU A 185 18.07 -2.26 -21.99
CA GLU A 185 17.38 -1.86 -23.21
C GLU A 185 16.08 -2.67 -23.33
N GLY A 186 14.93 -1.99 -23.34
CA GLY A 186 13.59 -2.57 -23.39
C GLY A 186 12.53 -1.69 -22.72
N ALA A 187 11.28 -1.84 -23.15
CA ALA A 187 10.12 -1.13 -22.60
C ALA A 187 9.64 -1.77 -21.28
N ASN A 188 10.49 -1.77 -20.24
CA ASN A 188 10.16 -2.45 -18.98
C ASN A 188 10.73 -1.74 -17.75
N ALA A 189 10.16 -2.01 -16.57
CA ALA A 189 10.73 -1.70 -15.27
C ALA A 189 10.42 -2.82 -14.27
N GLN A 190 11.26 -3.02 -13.26
CA GLN A 190 11.06 -4.11 -12.29
C GLN A 190 11.76 -3.89 -10.94
N TYR A 191 11.14 -4.36 -9.86
CA TYR A 191 11.76 -4.51 -8.53
C TYR A 191 12.54 -5.82 -8.34
N VAL A 192 13.85 -5.90 -8.53
CA VAL A 192 14.60 -7.15 -8.38
C VAL A 192 15.09 -7.37 -6.95
N ARG A 193 14.35 -8.17 -6.16
CA ARG A 193 14.70 -8.53 -4.77
C ARG A 193 16.12 -9.06 -4.63
N GLY A 194 16.58 -9.99 -5.47
CA GLY A 194 17.94 -10.55 -5.36
C GLY A 194 19.08 -9.55 -5.59
N ARG A 195 18.80 -8.40 -6.21
CA ARG A 195 19.77 -7.33 -6.47
C ARG A 195 19.56 -6.09 -5.59
N HIS A 196 18.53 -6.11 -4.74
CA HIS A 196 18.10 -4.97 -3.92
C HIS A 196 17.86 -3.72 -4.78
N ALA A 197 17.23 -3.87 -5.95
CA ALA A 197 17.19 -2.80 -6.96
C ALA A 197 15.81 -2.60 -7.60
N LEU A 198 15.46 -1.35 -7.90
CA LEU A 198 14.51 -0.99 -8.96
C LEU A 198 15.28 -0.72 -10.23
N GLU A 199 14.85 -1.35 -11.31
CA GLU A 199 15.54 -1.32 -12.59
C GLU A 199 14.62 -0.79 -13.66
N PHE A 200 15.04 0.28 -14.31
CA PHE A 200 14.27 0.98 -15.31
C PHE A 200 14.91 0.80 -16.68
N GLY A 201 14.10 0.34 -17.62
CA GLY A 201 14.48 0.17 -19.01
C GLY A 201 14.37 1.46 -19.81
N TRP A 202 14.94 1.41 -21.00
CA TRP A 202 14.85 2.45 -22.02
C TRP A 202 14.79 1.81 -23.41
N TYR A 203 14.17 2.46 -24.38
CA TYR A 203 14.17 1.96 -25.75
C TYR A 203 14.10 3.10 -26.77
N ARG A 204 14.36 2.75 -28.03
CA ARG A 204 14.15 3.64 -29.17
C ARG A 204 12.79 3.38 -29.78
N VAL A 205 11.99 4.43 -29.90
CA VAL A 205 10.67 4.36 -30.50
C VAL A 205 10.78 3.90 -31.95
N ASP A 206 10.10 2.80 -32.27
CA ASP A 206 10.00 2.30 -33.65
C ASP A 206 9.32 3.37 -34.51
N PRO A 207 9.92 3.83 -35.63
CA PRO A 207 9.27 4.74 -36.56
C PRO A 207 7.87 4.33 -37.00
N ALA A 208 7.57 3.02 -37.04
CA ALA A 208 6.24 2.49 -37.39
C ALA A 208 5.18 2.73 -36.30
N HIS A 209 5.60 2.83 -35.04
CA HIS A 209 4.73 2.96 -33.87
C HIS A 209 4.84 4.32 -33.18
N ALA A 210 5.55 5.28 -33.81
CA ALA A 210 5.93 6.51 -33.16
C ALA A 210 4.74 7.37 -32.67
N GLY A 211 3.61 7.34 -33.37
CA GLY A 211 2.44 8.15 -32.98
C GLY A 211 2.81 9.62 -32.81
N ASP A 212 2.61 10.17 -31.60
CA ASP A 212 3.00 11.54 -31.22
C ASP A 212 4.46 11.65 -30.72
N LEU A 213 5.17 10.54 -30.54
CA LEU A 213 6.57 10.50 -30.12
C LEU A 213 7.51 10.68 -31.32
N PRO A 214 8.75 11.17 -31.11
CA PRO A 214 9.72 11.31 -32.20
C PRO A 214 10.14 9.93 -32.72
N PRO A 215 10.14 9.67 -34.05
CA PRO A 215 10.73 8.46 -34.62
C PRO A 215 12.20 8.32 -34.21
N ASN A 216 12.61 7.13 -33.73
CA ASN A 216 13.93 6.87 -33.12
C ASN A 216 14.24 7.69 -31.86
N GLY A 217 13.24 8.37 -31.29
CA GLY A 217 13.32 9.03 -29.99
C GLY A 217 13.59 8.02 -28.89
N LEU A 218 14.23 8.46 -27.80
CA LEU A 218 14.47 7.64 -26.63
C LEU A 218 13.35 7.83 -25.61
N VAL A 219 12.78 6.73 -25.15
CA VAL A 219 11.82 6.68 -24.04
C VAL A 219 12.50 6.02 -22.84
N PHE A 220 12.26 6.57 -21.66
CA PHE A 220 12.89 6.13 -20.42
C PHE A 220 11.84 5.85 -19.36
N ALA A 221 11.77 4.61 -18.86
CA ALA A 221 10.84 4.25 -17.80
C ALA A 221 11.07 5.06 -16.51
N CYS A 222 12.33 5.45 -16.26
CA CYS A 222 12.75 6.26 -15.11
C CYS A 222 12.28 7.73 -15.14
N LEU A 223 11.59 8.16 -16.20
CA LEU A 223 10.96 9.48 -16.28
C LEU A 223 9.46 9.43 -16.00
N SER A 224 8.86 8.24 -15.95
CA SER A 224 7.44 8.09 -15.65
C SER A 224 7.24 8.02 -14.13
N HIS A 225 6.56 9.02 -13.59
CA HIS A 225 6.18 9.08 -12.17
C HIS A 225 5.49 7.79 -11.73
N ASP A 226 4.53 7.34 -12.53
CA ASP A 226 3.69 6.20 -12.20
C ASP A 226 4.48 4.90 -12.20
N VAL A 227 5.40 4.70 -13.15
CA VAL A 227 6.26 3.49 -13.18
C VAL A 227 7.14 3.45 -11.94
N ILE A 228 7.74 4.57 -11.54
CA ILE A 228 8.58 4.63 -10.33
C ILE A 228 7.77 4.30 -9.09
N ALA A 229 6.58 4.92 -8.94
CA ALA A 229 5.69 4.67 -7.81
C ALA A 229 5.17 3.22 -7.78
N HIS A 230 4.84 2.67 -8.94
CA HIS A 230 4.37 1.29 -9.10
C HIS A 230 5.46 0.29 -8.68
N GLU A 231 6.66 0.38 -9.26
CA GLU A 231 7.75 -0.55 -8.95
C GLU A 231 8.24 -0.43 -7.50
N LEU A 232 8.29 0.79 -6.96
CA LEU A 232 8.62 0.98 -5.56
C LEU A 232 7.56 0.36 -4.64
N THR A 233 6.29 0.38 -5.03
CA THR A 233 5.22 -0.25 -4.24
C THR A 233 5.43 -1.75 -4.10
N HIS A 234 5.90 -2.44 -5.16
CA HIS A 234 6.28 -3.86 -5.05
C HIS A 234 7.38 -4.08 -4.02
N ALA A 235 8.43 -3.24 -4.02
CA ALA A 235 9.52 -3.31 -3.04
C ALA A 235 9.04 -3.05 -1.60
N LEU A 236 8.11 -2.11 -1.43
CA LEU A 236 7.51 -1.79 -0.15
C LEU A 236 6.63 -2.93 0.35
N LEU A 237 5.75 -3.50 -0.49
CA LEU A 237 4.90 -4.65 -0.12
C LEU A 237 5.72 -5.86 0.33
N ASP A 238 6.80 -6.20 -0.38
CA ASP A 238 7.75 -7.26 0.00
C ASP A 238 8.42 -6.98 1.38
N GLY A 239 8.61 -5.69 1.71
CA GLY A 239 9.13 -5.25 2.99
C GLY A 239 8.13 -5.28 4.16
N LEU A 240 6.87 -5.00 3.87
CA LEU A 240 5.83 -4.80 4.89
C LEU A 240 5.37 -6.09 5.55
N ARG A 241 5.17 -7.16 4.76
CA ARG A 241 4.58 -8.41 5.23
C ARG A 241 5.38 -9.61 4.79
N VAL A 242 5.41 -10.64 5.63
CA VAL A 242 6.15 -11.86 5.31
C VAL A 242 5.40 -12.74 4.33
N ARG A 243 6.06 -13.14 3.23
CA ARG A 243 5.51 -14.02 2.19
C ARG A 243 4.29 -13.45 1.47
N PHE A 244 4.12 -12.13 1.49
CA PHE A 244 3.15 -11.44 0.66
C PHE A 244 3.50 -11.56 -0.84
N ASP A 245 4.75 -11.91 -1.15
CA ASP A 245 5.29 -12.19 -2.49
C ASP A 245 5.06 -13.63 -2.97
N LYS A 246 4.36 -14.45 -2.19
CA LYS A 246 4.07 -15.85 -2.54
C LYS A 246 2.75 -15.94 -3.29
N THR A 247 2.83 -16.23 -4.59
CA THR A 247 1.66 -16.47 -5.47
C THR A 247 0.93 -17.75 -5.07
N THR A 248 0.09 -17.68 -4.03
CA THR A 248 -0.67 -18.84 -3.53
C THR A 248 -2.05 -18.97 -4.15
N ASN A 249 -2.58 -17.90 -4.73
CA ASN A 249 -3.86 -17.86 -5.43
C ASN A 249 -3.83 -16.72 -6.48
N PRO A 250 -4.83 -16.61 -7.38
CA PRO A 250 -4.89 -15.58 -8.41
C PRO A 250 -4.97 -14.14 -7.89
N ASP A 251 -5.55 -13.92 -6.70
CA ASP A 251 -5.69 -12.59 -6.11
C ASP A 251 -4.37 -12.02 -5.63
N VAL A 252 -3.39 -12.84 -5.24
CA VAL A 252 -2.10 -12.34 -4.74
C VAL A 252 -1.36 -11.50 -5.79
N PRO A 253 -1.01 -12.01 -6.99
CA PRO A 253 -0.34 -11.20 -7.99
C PRO A 253 -1.23 -10.04 -8.47
N ALA A 254 -2.54 -10.28 -8.65
CA ALA A 254 -3.48 -9.23 -9.05
C ALA A 254 -3.60 -8.11 -8.01
N PHE A 255 -3.48 -8.42 -6.73
CA PHE A 255 -3.47 -7.46 -5.63
C PHE A 255 -2.23 -6.58 -5.70
N HIS A 256 -1.05 -7.16 -5.92
CA HIS A 256 0.19 -6.38 -6.01
C HIS A 256 0.14 -5.39 -7.16
N GLU A 257 -0.31 -5.84 -8.34
CA GLU A 257 -0.51 -4.98 -9.51
C GLU A 257 -1.54 -3.87 -9.26
N ALA A 258 -2.72 -4.23 -8.76
CA ALA A 258 -3.76 -3.27 -8.43
C ALA A 258 -3.32 -2.25 -7.38
N PHE A 259 -2.60 -2.70 -6.36
CA PHE A 259 -2.17 -1.85 -5.26
C PHE A 259 -1.09 -0.86 -5.71
N ALA A 260 -0.13 -1.32 -6.52
CA ALA A 260 0.87 -0.47 -7.14
C ALA A 260 0.26 0.59 -8.07
N ASP A 261 -0.76 0.20 -8.87
CA ASP A 261 -1.55 1.13 -9.69
C ASP A 261 -2.31 2.16 -8.85
N LEU A 262 -2.93 1.75 -7.75
CA LEU A 262 -3.64 2.66 -6.85
C LEU A 262 -2.71 3.68 -6.20
N VAL A 263 -1.50 3.27 -5.81
CA VAL A 263 -0.48 4.18 -5.28
C VAL A 263 -0.10 5.22 -6.34
N ALA A 264 0.23 4.78 -7.55
CA ALA A 264 0.57 5.68 -8.66
C ALA A 264 -0.56 6.67 -8.97
N LEU A 265 -1.78 6.15 -9.14
CA LEU A 265 -2.98 6.94 -9.41
C LEU A 265 -3.23 7.99 -8.33
N PHE A 266 -3.34 7.59 -7.07
CA PHE A 266 -3.66 8.53 -5.99
C PHE A 266 -2.55 9.54 -5.72
N GLN A 267 -1.28 9.19 -5.93
CA GLN A 267 -0.20 10.17 -5.89
C GLN A 267 -0.33 11.22 -6.98
N ARG A 268 -0.74 10.84 -8.20
CA ARG A 268 -1.03 11.82 -9.26
C ARG A 268 -2.19 12.74 -8.88
N PHE A 269 -3.25 12.22 -8.27
CA PHE A 269 -4.34 13.03 -7.72
C PHE A 269 -3.89 13.95 -6.56
N SER A 270 -2.72 13.73 -5.96
CA SER A 270 -2.19 14.64 -4.93
C SER A 270 -1.52 15.91 -5.52
N TYR A 271 -1.23 15.92 -6.83
CA TYR A 271 -0.64 17.07 -7.51
C TYR A 271 -1.72 18.06 -7.96
N GLN A 272 -1.81 19.18 -7.24
CA GLN A 272 -2.86 20.18 -7.43
C GLN A 272 -2.99 20.67 -8.87
N GLU A 273 -1.89 20.96 -9.57
CA GLU A 273 -1.94 21.45 -10.96
C GLU A 273 -2.51 20.43 -11.96
N VAL A 274 -2.23 19.13 -11.73
CA VAL A 274 -2.79 18.05 -12.53
C VAL A 274 -4.29 17.95 -12.29
N VAL A 275 -4.71 18.01 -11.03
CA VAL A 275 -6.13 17.97 -10.64
C VAL A 275 -6.90 19.17 -11.19
N ARG A 276 -6.34 20.39 -11.10
CA ARG A 276 -6.93 21.62 -11.65
C ARG A 276 -7.26 21.48 -13.13
N SER A 277 -6.28 21.02 -13.90
CA SER A 277 -6.43 20.84 -15.35
C SER A 277 -7.57 19.88 -15.69
N ASN A 278 -7.69 18.79 -14.93
CA ASN A 278 -8.75 17.80 -15.11
C ASN A 278 -10.13 18.31 -14.63
N ILE A 279 -10.21 19.09 -13.56
CA ILE A 279 -11.46 19.70 -13.10
C ILE A 279 -12.00 20.68 -14.15
N ILE A 280 -11.13 21.47 -14.79
CA ILE A 280 -11.53 22.36 -15.88
C ILE A 280 -12.10 21.55 -17.06
N ARG A 281 -11.40 20.48 -17.48
CA ARG A 281 -11.83 19.61 -18.61
C ARG A 281 -13.17 18.94 -18.36
N THR A 282 -13.41 18.54 -17.12
CA THR A 282 -14.58 17.76 -16.73
C THR A 282 -15.72 18.60 -16.16
N SER A 283 -15.61 19.94 -16.17
CA SER A 283 -16.56 20.85 -15.52
C SER A 283 -16.86 20.43 -14.07
N GLY A 284 -15.83 19.99 -13.33
CA GLY A 284 -15.94 19.57 -11.93
C GLY A 284 -16.38 18.13 -11.67
N ASP A 285 -16.81 17.38 -12.70
CA ASP A 285 -17.22 15.99 -12.57
C ASP A 285 -16.12 15.00 -12.98
N LEU A 286 -15.26 14.65 -12.02
CA LEU A 286 -14.16 13.71 -12.20
C LEU A 286 -14.58 12.27 -12.58
N SER A 287 -15.88 11.95 -12.61
CA SER A 287 -16.36 10.65 -13.11
C SER A 287 -16.47 10.57 -14.63
N ARG A 288 -16.37 11.71 -15.31
CA ARG A 288 -16.23 11.78 -16.77
C ARG A 288 -14.84 11.31 -17.18
N ASP A 289 -14.72 10.89 -18.44
CA ASP A 289 -13.44 10.46 -18.98
C ASP A 289 -12.39 11.58 -18.85
N ASN A 290 -11.24 11.24 -18.27
CA ASN A 290 -10.15 12.18 -17.99
C ASN A 290 -8.83 11.46 -17.78
N ASP A 291 -7.71 12.16 -17.99
CA ASP A 291 -6.36 11.58 -17.99
C ASP A 291 -5.94 11.00 -16.64
N LEU A 292 -6.53 11.45 -15.52
CA LEU A 292 -6.24 10.88 -14.21
C LEU A 292 -6.73 9.43 -14.09
N MET A 293 -7.71 9.04 -14.91
CA MET A 293 -8.36 7.73 -14.90
C MET A 293 -7.69 6.71 -15.81
N HIS A 294 -6.65 7.11 -16.54
CA HIS A 294 -5.89 6.24 -17.41
C HIS A 294 -4.50 6.00 -16.81
N LEU A 295 -4.12 4.73 -16.69
CA LEU A 295 -2.72 4.35 -16.49
C LEU A 295 -2.11 4.21 -17.87
N VAL A 296 -1.83 5.35 -18.50
CA VAL A 296 -1.05 5.36 -19.74
C VAL A 296 0.40 5.59 -19.36
N PHE A 297 1.25 4.65 -19.75
CA PHE A 297 2.68 4.81 -19.68
C PHE A 297 3.17 5.18 -21.09
N GLU A 298 3.96 6.24 -21.22
CA GLU A 298 4.70 6.56 -22.47
C GLU A 298 5.47 5.33 -22.97
N LEU A 299 5.90 4.50 -22.01
CA LEU A 299 6.50 3.18 -22.22
C LEU A 299 5.68 2.28 -23.16
N ALA A 300 4.35 2.25 -23.03
CA ALA A 300 3.46 1.43 -23.85
C ALA A 300 3.06 2.12 -25.17
N ARG A 301 2.98 3.46 -25.16
CA ARG A 301 2.66 4.25 -26.37
C ARG A 301 3.70 4.07 -27.46
N GLY A 302 4.99 4.07 -27.13
CA GLY A 302 6.05 3.87 -28.12
C GLY A 302 6.17 2.43 -28.64
N GLU A 303 5.45 1.47 -28.05
CA GLU A 303 5.25 0.12 -28.60
C GLU A 303 3.92 -0.02 -29.39
N GLY A 304 3.13 1.04 -29.49
CA GLY A 304 1.86 1.06 -30.23
C GLY A 304 0.62 0.73 -29.40
N GLU A 305 0.72 0.63 -28.08
CA GLU A 305 -0.43 0.39 -27.19
C GLU A 305 -1.05 1.71 -26.69
N GLN A 306 -2.37 1.86 -26.81
CA GLN A 306 -3.06 3.13 -26.48
C GLN A 306 -3.27 3.35 -24.98
N SER A 307 -3.35 2.29 -24.18
CA SER A 307 -3.43 2.31 -22.72
C SER A 307 -3.15 0.90 -22.20
N LEU A 308 -2.30 0.78 -21.16
CA LEU A 308 -2.07 -0.53 -20.54
C LEU A 308 -3.29 -0.96 -19.72
N ARG A 309 -3.95 -0.02 -19.03
CA ARG A 309 -5.09 -0.29 -18.13
C ARG A 309 -6.07 0.88 -18.08
N GLN A 310 -7.35 0.60 -18.39
CA GLN A 310 -8.45 1.58 -18.28
C GLN A 310 -9.39 1.21 -17.12
N ILE A 311 -9.76 2.21 -16.32
CA ILE A 311 -10.67 2.03 -15.19
C ILE A 311 -12.11 1.79 -15.69
N ASP A 312 -12.71 0.68 -15.26
CA ASP A 312 -14.07 0.31 -15.61
C ASP A 312 -15.08 0.80 -14.55
N LEU A 313 -15.57 2.03 -14.72
CA LEU A 313 -16.62 2.60 -13.85
C LEU A 313 -18.03 2.06 -14.15
N ALA A 314 -18.24 1.47 -15.33
CA ALA A 314 -19.49 0.78 -15.65
C ALA A 314 -19.64 -0.51 -14.82
N ALA A 315 -18.52 -1.02 -14.30
CA ALA A 315 -18.42 -2.33 -13.67
C ALA A 315 -18.92 -3.42 -14.63
N ALA A 316 -18.53 -3.34 -15.90
CA ALA A 316 -18.78 -4.38 -16.89
C ALA A 316 -18.00 -5.66 -16.55
N GLN A 317 -16.72 -5.51 -16.20
CA GLN A 317 -15.86 -6.60 -15.76
C GLN A 317 -16.16 -6.94 -14.30
N LYS A 318 -16.41 -8.22 -14.04
CA LYS A 318 -16.63 -8.77 -12.71
C LYS A 318 -15.39 -9.55 -12.29
N TYR A 319 -15.27 -9.76 -10.99
CA TYR A 319 -14.29 -10.68 -10.45
C TYR A 319 -14.45 -12.07 -11.08
N ASP A 320 -13.35 -12.56 -11.64
CA ASP A 320 -13.20 -13.90 -12.18
C ASP A 320 -11.74 -14.33 -12.01
N ALA A 321 -11.53 -15.41 -11.26
CA ALA A 321 -10.21 -15.94 -10.93
C ALA A 321 -9.44 -16.49 -12.15
N ALA A 322 -10.10 -16.63 -13.31
CA ALA A 322 -9.48 -17.05 -14.56
C ALA A 322 -8.86 -15.89 -15.38
N LEU A 323 -9.08 -14.65 -14.97
CA LEU A 323 -8.45 -13.48 -15.59
C LEU A 323 -6.94 -13.49 -15.28
N ASP A 324 -6.14 -12.91 -16.19
CA ASP A 324 -4.74 -12.62 -15.88
C ASP A 324 -4.64 -11.57 -14.75
N GLU A 325 -3.48 -11.53 -14.09
CA GLU A 325 -3.25 -10.71 -12.91
C GLU A 325 -3.51 -9.21 -13.16
N HIS A 326 -3.23 -8.69 -14.35
CA HIS A 326 -3.44 -7.27 -14.67
C HIS A 326 -4.93 -6.96 -14.87
N GLN A 327 -5.65 -7.83 -15.59
CA GLN A 327 -7.09 -7.70 -15.78
C GLN A 327 -7.84 -7.85 -14.46
N LEU A 328 -7.48 -8.85 -13.66
CA LEU A 328 -8.07 -9.07 -12.34
C LEU A 328 -7.75 -7.89 -11.41
N GLY A 329 -6.51 -7.38 -11.44
CA GLY A 329 -6.10 -6.21 -10.67
C GLY A 329 -6.91 -4.96 -11.03
N THR A 330 -7.20 -4.75 -12.32
CA THR A 330 -8.02 -3.64 -12.81
C THR A 330 -9.43 -3.65 -12.20
N VAL A 331 -10.00 -4.82 -11.90
CA VAL A 331 -11.29 -4.94 -11.19
C VAL A 331 -11.21 -4.31 -9.79
N LEU A 332 -10.11 -4.56 -9.05
CA LEU A 332 -9.90 -3.99 -7.72
C LEU A 332 -9.63 -2.48 -7.79
N VAL A 333 -8.77 -2.02 -8.70
CA VAL A 333 -8.50 -0.59 -8.94
C VAL A 333 -9.81 0.14 -9.20
N SER A 334 -10.64 -0.39 -10.10
CA SER A 334 -11.92 0.21 -10.48
C SER A 334 -12.91 0.29 -9.33
N ALA A 335 -12.93 -0.70 -8.43
CA ALA A 335 -13.77 -0.65 -7.23
C ALA A 335 -13.37 0.51 -6.31
N ILE A 336 -12.08 0.67 -6.05
CA ILE A 336 -11.57 1.68 -5.11
C ILE A 336 -11.71 3.08 -5.70
N ILE A 337 -11.47 3.25 -7.01
CA ILE A 337 -11.64 4.53 -7.68
C ILE A 337 -13.12 4.93 -7.78
N GLU A 338 -14.04 3.98 -8.01
CA GLU A 338 -15.47 4.27 -7.96
C GLU A 338 -15.91 4.76 -6.57
N ALA A 339 -15.41 4.13 -5.51
CA ALA A 339 -15.66 4.58 -4.14
C ALA A 339 -15.11 6.00 -3.92
N PHE A 340 -13.87 6.26 -4.36
CA PHE A 340 -13.27 7.61 -4.33
C PHE A 340 -14.15 8.65 -5.03
N LEU A 341 -14.61 8.39 -6.25
CA LEU A 341 -15.46 9.32 -7.01
C LEU A 341 -16.82 9.54 -6.35
N THR A 342 -17.38 8.49 -5.74
CA THR A 342 -18.62 8.59 -4.95
C THR A 342 -18.44 9.53 -3.77
N ILE A 343 -17.34 9.41 -3.03
CA ILE A 343 -17.03 10.30 -1.90
C ILE A 343 -16.69 11.72 -2.37
N TYR A 344 -15.95 11.86 -3.47
CA TYR A 344 -15.67 13.16 -4.08
C TYR A 344 -16.97 13.91 -4.39
N ARG A 345 -17.93 13.24 -5.04
CA ARG A 345 -19.25 13.80 -5.35
C ARG A 345 -20.00 14.25 -4.10
N ARG A 346 -19.96 13.45 -3.02
CA ARG A 346 -20.58 13.81 -1.73
C ARG A 346 -19.94 15.07 -1.13
N LYS A 347 -18.61 15.17 -1.17
CA LYS A 347 -17.84 16.31 -0.63
C LYS A 347 -17.89 17.57 -1.50
N SER A 348 -17.99 17.44 -2.82
CA SER A 348 -18.04 18.57 -3.75
C SER A 348 -19.43 19.16 -3.93
N ALA A 349 -20.50 18.36 -3.73
CA ALA A 349 -21.87 18.80 -3.97
C ALA A 349 -22.27 20.09 -3.21
N PRO A 350 -21.90 20.32 -1.93
CA PRO A 350 -22.17 21.60 -1.27
C PRO A 350 -21.47 22.78 -1.95
N LEU A 351 -20.22 22.62 -2.39
CA LEU A 351 -19.44 23.67 -3.07
C LEU A 351 -20.09 24.06 -4.40
N ILE A 352 -20.48 23.05 -5.19
CA ILE A 352 -21.17 23.26 -6.46
C ILE A 352 -22.50 23.97 -6.25
N ARG A 353 -23.31 23.54 -5.26
CA ARG A 353 -24.58 24.21 -4.95
C ARG A 353 -24.39 25.67 -4.56
N MET A 354 -23.37 25.98 -3.75
CA MET A 354 -23.09 27.37 -3.37
C MET A 354 -22.69 28.23 -4.57
N ALA A 355 -21.83 27.72 -5.46
CA ALA A 355 -21.36 28.46 -6.62
C ALA A 355 -22.42 28.64 -7.71
N THR A 356 -23.39 27.72 -7.82
CA THR A 356 -24.40 27.68 -8.91
C THR A 356 -25.78 28.19 -8.49
N GLY A 357 -25.95 28.66 -7.26
CA GLY A 357 -27.27 29.07 -6.75
C GLY A 357 -28.22 27.90 -6.51
N GLY A 358 -27.69 26.72 -6.15
CA GLY A 358 -28.46 25.54 -5.75
C GLY A 358 -28.53 24.41 -6.79
N ARG A 359 -27.88 24.54 -7.95
CA ARG A 359 -27.82 23.45 -8.94
C ARG A 359 -26.98 22.28 -8.43
N LYS A 360 -27.29 21.08 -8.93
CA LYS A 360 -26.60 19.84 -8.52
C LYS A 360 -25.27 19.61 -9.25
N ALA A 361 -25.08 20.23 -10.40
CA ALA A 361 -23.91 20.12 -11.25
C ALA A 361 -23.69 21.44 -12.01
N LEU A 362 -22.49 21.62 -12.54
CA LEU A 362 -22.20 22.64 -13.56
C LEU A 362 -22.67 22.13 -14.92
N ASP A 363 -23.09 23.05 -15.80
CA ASP A 363 -23.49 22.69 -17.17
C ASP A 363 -22.24 22.36 -18.02
N ASP A 364 -22.44 21.57 -19.07
CA ASP A 364 -21.34 21.19 -19.96
C ASP A 364 -20.74 22.40 -20.66
N GLY A 365 -19.43 22.59 -20.51
CA GLY A 365 -18.71 23.74 -21.06
C GLY A 365 -18.88 25.03 -20.24
N GLU A 366 -19.59 25.00 -19.12
CA GLU A 366 -19.61 26.12 -18.17
C GLU A 366 -18.23 26.28 -17.56
N ALA A 367 -17.69 27.52 -17.60
CA ALA A 367 -16.40 27.83 -17.01
C ALA A 367 -16.49 27.71 -15.49
N VAL A 368 -15.61 26.89 -14.91
CA VAL A 368 -15.52 26.73 -13.45
C VAL A 368 -14.96 28.04 -12.85
N PRO A 369 -15.68 28.73 -11.95
CA PRO A 369 -15.14 29.93 -11.29
C PRO A 369 -13.82 29.62 -10.57
N PRO A 370 -12.83 30.53 -10.56
CA PRO A 370 -11.51 30.27 -9.97
C PRO A 370 -11.56 29.76 -8.53
N ASP A 371 -12.36 30.38 -7.67
CA ASP A 371 -12.50 29.96 -6.26
C ASP A 371 -13.13 28.56 -6.13
N LEU A 372 -14.08 28.23 -7.01
CA LEU A 372 -14.68 26.89 -7.05
C LEU A 372 -13.64 25.87 -7.55
N LEU A 373 -12.86 26.21 -8.57
CA LEU A 373 -11.79 25.37 -9.08
C LEU A 373 -10.77 25.06 -7.98
N ASP A 374 -10.32 26.07 -7.24
CA ASP A 374 -9.40 25.92 -6.11
C ASP A 374 -9.99 25.00 -5.03
N ALA A 375 -11.25 25.22 -4.65
CA ALA A 375 -11.92 24.42 -3.62
C ALA A 375 -12.13 22.96 -4.06
N LEU A 376 -12.58 22.71 -5.29
CA LEU A 376 -12.74 21.36 -5.84
C LEU A 376 -11.40 20.63 -5.95
N SER A 377 -10.35 21.35 -6.36
CA SER A 377 -8.99 20.78 -6.47
C SER A 377 -8.46 20.36 -5.11
N HIS A 378 -8.69 21.18 -4.08
CA HIS A 378 -8.33 20.85 -2.71
C HIS A 378 -9.10 19.63 -2.19
N VAL A 379 -10.42 19.56 -2.41
CA VAL A 379 -11.24 18.40 -2.02
C VAL A 379 -10.76 17.11 -2.68
N ALA A 380 -10.48 17.14 -3.99
CA ALA A 380 -9.99 15.97 -4.72
C ALA A 380 -8.61 15.52 -4.20
N SER A 381 -7.66 16.44 -4.05
CA SER A 381 -6.28 16.11 -3.64
C SER A 381 -6.22 15.59 -2.19
N ALA A 382 -6.97 16.22 -1.29
CA ALA A 382 -7.07 15.78 0.11
C ALA A 382 -7.75 14.41 0.22
N LEU A 383 -8.82 14.20 -0.55
CA LEU A 383 -9.52 12.91 -0.57
C LEU A 383 -8.64 11.80 -1.14
N ALA A 384 -7.87 12.05 -2.20
CA ALA A 384 -6.95 11.08 -2.77
C ALA A 384 -5.86 10.67 -1.76
N SER A 385 -5.28 11.65 -1.07
CA SER A 385 -4.29 11.42 0.00
C SER A 385 -4.88 10.59 1.14
N GLN A 386 -6.13 10.86 1.53
CA GLN A 386 -6.84 10.11 2.57
C GLN A 386 -7.17 8.68 2.12
N MET A 387 -7.67 8.51 0.88
CA MET A 387 -8.01 7.21 0.31
C MET A 387 -6.78 6.32 0.19
N LEU A 388 -5.65 6.88 -0.29
CA LEU A 388 -4.37 6.20 -0.35
C LEU A 388 -3.88 5.78 1.05
N SER A 389 -3.95 6.69 2.02
CA SER A 389 -3.59 6.38 3.41
C SER A 389 -4.44 5.26 4.01
N MET A 390 -5.73 5.22 3.68
CA MET A 390 -6.63 4.14 4.08
C MET A 390 -6.26 2.81 3.41
N CYS A 391 -5.94 2.82 2.11
CA CYS A 391 -5.51 1.63 1.36
C CYS A 391 -4.21 1.04 1.92
N ILE A 392 -3.21 1.89 2.21
CA ILE A 392 -1.93 1.46 2.79
C ILE A 392 -2.12 0.94 4.21
N ARG A 393 -2.87 1.64 5.05
CA ARG A 393 -3.12 1.23 6.43
C ARG A 393 -3.88 -0.10 6.53
N ALA A 394 -4.77 -0.39 5.57
CA ALA A 394 -5.47 -1.67 5.49
C ALA A 394 -4.51 -2.85 5.30
N ILE A 395 -3.30 -2.63 4.79
CA ILE A 395 -2.28 -3.69 4.71
C ILE A 395 -2.09 -4.30 6.09
N ASP A 396 -1.94 -3.54 7.18
CA ASP A 396 -1.77 -4.08 8.55
C ASP A 396 -2.96 -4.91 9.07
N TYR A 397 -4.10 -4.88 8.39
CA TYR A 397 -5.32 -5.65 8.71
C TYR A 397 -5.59 -6.81 7.75
N CYS A 398 -4.70 -7.05 6.79
CA CYS A 398 -4.72 -8.23 5.93
C CYS A 398 -4.23 -9.47 6.69
N PRO A 399 -4.55 -10.69 6.21
CA PRO A 399 -3.83 -11.88 6.63
C PRO A 399 -2.34 -11.78 6.25
N PRO A 400 -1.44 -12.49 6.95
CA PRO A 400 0.00 -12.42 6.65
C PRO A 400 0.37 -13.07 5.31
N ILE A 401 -0.48 -13.94 4.78
CA ILE A 401 -0.28 -14.67 3.52
C ILE A 401 -1.62 -14.91 2.85
N ASP A 402 -1.62 -15.20 1.54
CA ASP A 402 -2.78 -15.69 0.80
C ASP A 402 -3.96 -14.70 0.84
N VAL A 403 -3.68 -13.41 0.70
CA VAL A 403 -4.72 -12.38 0.70
C VAL A 403 -5.67 -12.58 -0.48
N THR A 404 -6.97 -12.40 -0.24
CA THR A 404 -7.99 -12.28 -1.28
C THR A 404 -8.57 -10.87 -1.34
N PHE A 405 -9.18 -10.48 -2.45
CA PHE A 405 -9.81 -9.16 -2.58
C PHE A 405 -10.93 -8.95 -1.56
N GLY A 406 -11.68 -10.00 -1.23
CA GLY A 406 -12.69 -9.97 -0.18
C GLY A 406 -12.09 -9.71 1.21
N GLU A 407 -10.95 -10.34 1.52
CA GLU A 407 -10.23 -10.08 2.78
C GLU A 407 -9.64 -8.67 2.83
N TYR A 408 -9.19 -8.14 1.69
CA TYR A 408 -8.75 -6.75 1.59
C TYR A 408 -9.89 -5.76 1.84
N LEU A 409 -11.11 -6.02 1.36
CA LEU A 409 -12.30 -5.22 1.71
C LEU A 409 -12.54 -5.20 3.22
N ARG A 410 -12.48 -6.38 3.86
CA ARG A 410 -12.63 -6.50 5.32
C ARG A 410 -11.54 -5.72 6.04
N ALA A 411 -10.31 -5.77 5.54
CA ALA A 411 -9.18 -5.02 6.07
C ALA A 411 -9.39 -3.50 5.94
N LEU A 412 -9.86 -3.00 4.79
CA LEU A 412 -10.20 -1.59 4.56
C LEU A 412 -11.26 -1.09 5.54
N VAL A 413 -12.39 -1.78 5.62
CA VAL A 413 -13.53 -1.42 6.48
C VAL A 413 -13.13 -1.48 7.96
N THR A 414 -12.42 -2.54 8.36
CA THR A 414 -11.98 -2.70 9.76
C THR A 414 -10.97 -1.63 10.15
N ALA A 415 -9.94 -1.42 9.31
CA ALA A 415 -8.93 -0.41 9.57
C ALA A 415 -9.61 0.95 9.73
N ASP A 416 -10.42 1.35 8.75
CA ASP A 416 -11.09 2.65 8.77
C ASP A 416 -11.97 2.85 10.00
N ARG A 417 -12.86 1.90 10.30
CA ARG A 417 -13.68 1.90 11.51
C ARG A 417 -12.84 2.04 12.78
N ASP A 418 -11.65 1.45 12.78
CA ASP A 418 -10.74 1.50 13.91
C ASP A 418 -10.16 2.89 14.18
N LEU A 419 -9.88 3.67 13.14
CA LEU A 419 -9.28 5.01 13.29
C LEU A 419 -10.32 6.14 13.27
N VAL A 420 -11.38 5.96 12.48
CA VAL A 420 -12.43 6.96 12.23
C VAL A 420 -13.79 6.28 12.42
N PRO A 421 -14.25 6.13 13.69
CA PRO A 421 -15.53 5.47 13.96
C PRO A 421 -16.73 6.22 13.37
N ASP A 422 -16.66 7.55 13.33
CA ASP A 422 -17.71 8.43 12.80
C ASP A 422 -17.49 8.71 11.30
N ASP A 423 -18.19 7.97 10.44
CA ASP A 423 -18.05 8.04 8.98
C ASP A 423 -19.14 8.91 8.36
N VAL A 424 -19.00 10.22 8.55
CA VAL A 424 -19.97 11.24 8.11
C VAL A 424 -20.25 11.20 6.61
N PHE A 425 -19.27 10.78 5.80
CA PHE A 425 -19.39 10.74 4.33
C PHE A 425 -19.65 9.33 3.79
N ALA A 426 -19.81 8.33 4.66
CA ALA A 426 -20.05 6.94 4.32
C ALA A 426 -19.00 6.34 3.35
N TYR A 427 -17.71 6.55 3.66
CA TYR A 427 -16.57 5.91 2.98
C TYR A 427 -16.72 4.39 2.93
N ARG A 428 -17.08 3.77 4.05
CA ARG A 428 -17.18 2.31 4.14
C ARG A 428 -18.31 1.78 3.28
N GLU A 429 -19.45 2.44 3.26
CA GLU A 429 -20.57 2.11 2.35
C GLU A 429 -20.14 2.19 0.88
N ALA A 430 -19.44 3.26 0.48
CA ALA A 430 -19.01 3.44 -0.90
C ALA A 430 -18.05 2.32 -1.36
N LEU A 431 -17.14 1.88 -0.50
CA LEU A 431 -16.27 0.73 -0.77
C LEU A 431 -17.07 -0.56 -0.90
N ILE A 432 -17.96 -0.83 0.06
CA ILE A 432 -18.78 -2.06 0.08
C ILE A 432 -19.61 -2.15 -1.20
N ASP A 433 -20.23 -1.05 -1.62
CA ASP A 433 -21.04 -0.99 -2.84
C ASP A 433 -20.21 -1.20 -4.11
N ALA A 434 -19.04 -0.58 -4.20
CA ALA A 434 -18.17 -0.71 -5.37
C ALA A 434 -17.61 -2.13 -5.54
N PHE A 435 -17.27 -2.80 -4.42
CA PHE A 435 -16.85 -4.21 -4.40
C PHE A 435 -18.02 -5.13 -4.76
N ARG A 436 -19.20 -4.88 -4.18
CA ARG A 436 -20.44 -5.62 -4.48
C ARG A 436 -20.79 -5.57 -5.96
N ARG A 437 -20.71 -4.38 -6.58
CA ARG A 437 -20.99 -4.20 -8.01
C ARG A 437 -20.09 -5.06 -8.89
N ARG A 438 -18.86 -5.34 -8.46
CA ARG A 438 -17.88 -6.17 -9.19
C ARG A 438 -17.86 -7.64 -8.74
N ARG A 439 -18.80 -8.06 -7.89
CA ARG A 439 -18.88 -9.43 -7.33
C ARG A 439 -17.65 -9.86 -6.53
N ILE A 440 -16.97 -8.90 -5.90
CA ILE A 440 -15.91 -9.21 -4.94
C ILE A 440 -16.56 -9.46 -3.59
N TYR A 441 -16.54 -10.71 -3.13
CA TYR A 441 -17.20 -11.14 -1.90
C TYR A 441 -16.20 -11.76 -0.92
N PRO A 442 -16.17 -11.33 0.34
CA PRO A 442 -15.39 -12.03 1.37
C PRO A 442 -16.02 -13.36 1.74
N GLU A 443 -15.17 -14.37 1.92
CA GLU A 443 -15.60 -15.67 2.43
C GLU A 443 -16.08 -15.60 3.88
N GLY A 444 -17.06 -16.45 4.20
CA GLY A 444 -17.56 -16.62 5.58
C GLY A 444 -18.35 -15.43 6.13
N VAL A 445 -18.69 -14.45 5.30
CA VAL A 445 -19.52 -13.30 5.69
C VAL A 445 -20.95 -13.50 5.21
N THR A 446 -21.93 -13.31 6.10
CA THR A 446 -23.36 -13.57 5.81
C THR A 446 -24.06 -12.41 5.10
N ALA A 447 -23.52 -11.19 5.18
CA ALA A 447 -24.07 -9.99 4.56
C ALA A 447 -22.96 -8.98 4.22
N LEU A 448 -23.12 -8.22 3.14
CA LEU A 448 -22.23 -7.10 2.82
C LEU A 448 -22.66 -5.83 3.56
N THR A 449 -22.49 -5.84 4.88
CA THR A 449 -22.74 -4.70 5.78
C THR A 449 -21.47 -4.39 6.57
N GLU A 450 -21.35 -3.16 7.06
CA GLU A 450 -20.16 -2.72 7.81
C GLU A 450 -19.85 -3.68 8.97
N ASP A 451 -20.84 -4.01 9.80
CA ASP A 451 -20.70 -4.87 10.99
C ASP A 451 -20.28 -6.32 10.66
N ALA A 452 -20.78 -6.86 9.55
CA ALA A 452 -20.48 -8.22 9.11
C ALA A 452 -19.05 -8.35 8.53
N LEU A 453 -18.52 -7.25 7.98
CA LEU A 453 -17.18 -7.22 7.38
C LEU A 453 -16.05 -7.03 8.39
N LEU A 454 -16.35 -6.48 9.57
CA LEU A 454 -15.33 -6.24 10.60
C LEU A 454 -14.60 -7.54 10.97
N TRP A 455 -13.27 -7.46 11.05
CA TRP A 455 -12.50 -8.49 11.75
C TRP A 455 -12.93 -8.52 13.20
N ARG A 456 -13.06 -9.72 13.76
CA ARG A 456 -13.54 -9.92 15.12
C ARG A 456 -12.37 -10.12 16.08
N PRO A 457 -12.51 -9.72 17.35
CA PRO A 457 -11.60 -10.15 18.40
C PRO A 457 -11.53 -11.67 18.51
N PRO A 458 -10.44 -12.24 19.06
CA PRO A 458 -10.35 -13.67 19.29
C PRO A 458 -11.47 -14.14 20.22
N ALA A 459 -12.02 -15.33 19.98
CA ALA A 459 -13.12 -15.89 20.78
C ALA A 459 -12.78 -16.01 22.27
N LYS A 460 -11.51 -16.28 22.56
CA LYS A 460 -10.93 -16.22 23.90
C LYS A 460 -10.22 -14.88 24.05
N ALA A 461 -10.52 -14.13 25.12
CA ALA A 461 -9.78 -12.92 25.45
C ALA A 461 -8.32 -13.27 25.76
N LEU A 462 -7.39 -12.69 24.98
CA LEU A 462 -5.95 -12.91 25.11
C LEU A 462 -5.27 -11.59 25.46
N LYS A 463 -4.32 -11.62 26.39
CA LYS A 463 -3.57 -10.44 26.83
C LYS A 463 -2.16 -10.81 27.24
N GLN A 464 -1.19 -10.09 26.72
CA GLN A 464 0.21 -10.18 27.11
C GLN A 464 0.62 -8.90 27.83
N ARG A 465 0.52 -8.93 29.18
CA ARG A 465 0.75 -7.75 30.03
C ARG A 465 2.16 -7.18 29.96
N GLN A 466 3.13 -7.91 29.41
CA GLN A 466 4.51 -7.43 29.21
C GLN A 466 4.68 -6.66 27.90
N LEU A 467 3.68 -6.67 27.01
CA LEU A 467 3.60 -5.88 25.79
C LEU A 467 2.70 -4.64 25.94
N ASP A 468 2.31 -4.31 27.18
CA ASP A 468 1.71 -3.02 27.53
C ASP A 468 2.67 -1.88 27.14
N PHE A 469 2.14 -0.81 26.55
CA PHE A 469 2.93 0.32 26.05
C PHE A 469 3.75 1.01 27.15
N GLY A 470 3.29 0.99 28.41
CA GLY A 470 4.06 1.47 29.56
C GLY A 470 5.28 0.62 29.90
N LYS A 471 5.43 -0.56 29.31
CA LYS A 471 6.56 -1.48 29.48
C LYS A 471 7.42 -1.65 28.22
N LEU A 472 6.97 -1.14 27.08
CA LEU A 472 7.74 -1.15 25.84
C LEU A 472 8.90 -0.16 25.95
N ARG A 473 10.03 -0.52 25.35
CA ARG A 473 11.22 0.35 25.30
C ARG A 473 11.35 0.96 23.91
N PHE A 474 11.11 2.25 23.79
CA PHE A 474 11.22 2.98 22.52
C PHE A 474 12.58 3.64 22.36
N SER A 475 13.03 3.80 21.12
CA SER A 475 14.20 4.61 20.78
C SER A 475 13.76 6.04 20.44
N GLY A 476 13.37 6.80 21.46
CA GLY A 476 12.81 8.14 21.31
C GLY A 476 11.32 8.13 20.96
N ASP A 477 10.99 8.04 19.67
CA ASP A 477 9.59 8.03 19.18
C ASP A 477 9.05 6.60 19.03
N PRO A 478 7.78 6.32 19.38
CA PRO A 478 7.14 5.02 19.16
C PRO A 478 7.08 4.53 17.72
N GLY A 479 7.16 5.43 16.73
CA GLY A 479 7.25 5.08 15.31
C GLY A 479 8.65 4.61 14.89
N HIS A 480 9.66 4.76 15.74
CA HIS A 480 11.01 4.23 15.48
C HIS A 480 11.09 2.76 15.88
N PRO A 481 11.85 1.94 15.12
CA PRO A 481 12.12 0.58 15.53
C PRO A 481 12.83 0.59 16.89
N ALA A 482 12.37 -0.26 17.80
CA ALA A 482 13.06 -0.49 19.06
C ALA A 482 14.43 -1.14 18.80
N GLY A 483 15.34 -1.05 19.78
CA GLY A 483 16.63 -1.74 19.66
C GLY A 483 16.44 -3.26 19.51
N ALA A 484 17.36 -3.93 18.79
CA ALA A 484 17.25 -5.35 18.45
C ALA A 484 16.93 -6.25 19.67
N GLY A 485 17.50 -5.96 20.84
CA GLY A 485 17.22 -6.72 22.08
C GLY A 485 15.77 -6.56 22.58
N GLU A 486 15.16 -5.39 22.41
CA GLU A 486 13.75 -5.17 22.75
C GLU A 486 12.83 -5.82 21.71
N LEU A 487 13.14 -5.74 20.41
CA LEU A 487 12.37 -6.44 19.36
C LEU A 487 12.40 -7.96 19.59
N GLN A 488 13.55 -8.53 19.93
CA GLN A 488 13.66 -9.94 20.31
C GLN A 488 12.85 -10.26 21.57
N ARG A 489 12.85 -9.40 22.59
CA ARG A 489 12.00 -9.58 23.78
C ARG A 489 10.52 -9.58 23.41
N GLN A 490 10.08 -8.63 22.59
CA GLN A 490 8.69 -8.54 22.16
C GLN A 490 8.28 -9.79 21.36
N ALA A 491 9.13 -10.23 20.42
CA ALA A 491 8.89 -11.44 19.65
C ALA A 491 8.81 -12.70 20.52
N ARG A 492 9.67 -12.84 21.55
CA ARG A 492 9.56 -13.93 22.53
C ARG A 492 8.22 -13.93 23.24
N LEU A 493 7.76 -12.76 23.72
CA LEU A 493 6.49 -12.62 24.42
C LEU A 493 5.27 -12.92 23.52
N ILE A 494 5.35 -12.61 22.23
CA ILE A 494 4.35 -13.01 21.22
C ILE A 494 4.38 -14.53 21.02
N GLY A 495 5.57 -15.12 20.83
CA GLY A 495 5.72 -16.57 20.64
C GLY A 495 5.19 -17.36 21.85
N GLU A 496 5.51 -16.92 23.06
CA GLU A 496 4.97 -17.48 24.31
C GLU A 496 3.43 -17.36 24.40
N LEU A 497 2.85 -16.24 23.97
CA LEU A 497 1.40 -16.06 23.94
C LEU A 497 0.74 -17.01 22.93
N VAL A 498 1.31 -17.10 21.73
CA VAL A 498 0.76 -17.89 20.61
C VAL A 498 0.89 -19.39 20.87
N CYS A 499 2.02 -19.82 21.42
CA CYS A 499 2.33 -21.23 21.67
C CYS A 499 1.92 -21.69 23.08
N ALA A 500 1.23 -20.84 23.85
CA ALA A 500 0.60 -21.26 25.09
C ALA A 500 -0.51 -22.30 24.82
N ASP A 501 -0.74 -23.16 25.81
CA ASP A 501 -1.68 -24.27 25.69
C ASP A 501 -3.08 -23.82 25.23
N GLY A 502 -3.59 -24.49 24.19
CA GLY A 502 -4.89 -24.21 23.58
C GLY A 502 -5.01 -22.92 22.76
N ASN A 503 -3.90 -22.21 22.46
CA ASN A 503 -3.96 -20.95 21.70
C ASN A 503 -3.68 -21.10 20.19
N LEU A 504 -2.96 -22.13 19.74
CA LEU A 504 -2.51 -22.26 18.35
C LEU A 504 -3.64 -22.10 17.30
N ASP A 505 -4.78 -22.74 17.53
CA ASP A 505 -5.94 -22.68 16.62
C ASP A 505 -6.47 -21.25 16.46
N SER A 506 -6.42 -20.44 17.52
CA SER A 506 -6.83 -19.03 17.47
C SER A 506 -5.94 -18.18 16.56
N PHE A 507 -4.73 -18.65 16.25
CA PHE A 507 -3.76 -18.00 15.38
C PHE A 507 -3.58 -18.73 14.05
N GLY A 508 -4.45 -19.69 13.72
CA GLY A 508 -4.37 -20.45 12.47
C GLY A 508 -3.15 -21.39 12.40
N LEU A 509 -2.60 -21.77 13.54
CA LEU A 509 -1.45 -22.68 13.67
C LEU A 509 -1.92 -24.07 14.14
N ALA A 510 -1.06 -25.08 14.06
CA ALA A 510 -1.36 -26.43 14.51
C ALA A 510 -0.17 -27.06 15.27
N ASP A 511 -0.49 -28.03 16.12
CA ASP A 511 0.51 -28.88 16.77
C ASP A 511 1.02 -29.93 15.76
N PRO A 512 2.32 -30.25 15.69
CA PRO A 512 2.82 -31.31 14.80
C PRO A 512 2.18 -32.69 15.01
N ALA A 513 1.61 -32.95 16.19
CA ALA A 513 0.87 -34.18 16.50
C ALA A 513 -0.63 -34.10 16.14
N ASP A 514 -1.09 -33.02 15.51
CA ASP A 514 -2.49 -32.85 15.13
C ASP A 514 -2.89 -33.91 14.07
N PRO A 515 -3.93 -34.72 14.35
CA PRO A 515 -4.35 -35.81 13.45
C PRO A 515 -4.82 -35.31 12.07
N GLU A 516 -5.22 -34.04 11.93
CA GLU A 516 -5.67 -33.47 10.65
C GLU A 516 -4.53 -33.20 9.65
N LEU A 517 -3.27 -33.42 10.06
CA LEU A 517 -2.11 -33.24 9.19
C LEU A 517 -1.89 -34.38 8.21
N ASN A 518 -2.58 -35.53 8.35
CA ASN A 518 -2.56 -36.66 7.40
C ASN A 518 -1.14 -37.14 6.98
N GLY A 519 -0.15 -37.02 7.87
CA GLY A 519 1.23 -37.43 7.61
C GLY A 519 2.11 -36.38 6.90
N ASP A 520 1.61 -35.16 6.73
CA ASP A 520 2.38 -33.98 6.33
C ASP A 520 3.38 -33.56 7.44
N VAL A 521 4.43 -32.82 7.04
CA VAL A 521 5.44 -32.33 7.98
C VAL A 521 5.11 -30.88 8.33
N LEU A 522 5.06 -30.57 9.62
CA LEU A 522 4.77 -29.23 10.12
C LEU A 522 6.01 -28.65 10.82
N ASP A 523 6.43 -27.46 10.37
CA ASP A 523 7.53 -26.72 11.00
C ASP A 523 7.07 -26.06 12.31
N LEU A 524 8.03 -25.63 13.12
CA LEU A 524 7.74 -24.79 14.29
C LEU A 524 7.10 -23.46 13.88
N PRO A 525 6.14 -22.94 14.67
CA PRO A 525 5.68 -21.57 14.56
C PRO A 525 6.84 -20.57 14.52
N VAL A 526 6.71 -19.54 13.69
CA VAL A 526 7.71 -18.47 13.55
C VAL A 526 7.04 -17.14 13.86
N VAL A 527 7.63 -16.35 14.76
CA VAL A 527 7.30 -14.94 14.93
C VAL A 527 8.09 -14.16 13.90
N GLU A 528 7.39 -13.63 12.91
CA GLU A 528 7.97 -13.10 11.68
C GLU A 528 8.28 -11.59 11.80
N SER A 529 7.40 -10.84 12.45
CA SER A 529 7.61 -9.41 12.69
C SER A 529 6.84 -8.93 13.91
N VAL A 530 7.35 -7.87 14.56
CA VAL A 530 6.67 -7.12 15.62
C VAL A 530 6.96 -5.64 15.40
N ARG A 531 5.92 -4.82 15.25
CA ARG A 531 6.05 -3.42 14.85
C ARG A 531 5.14 -2.54 15.70
N SER A 532 5.71 -1.51 16.31
CA SER A 532 4.94 -0.44 16.92
C SER A 532 4.38 0.48 15.84
N VAL A 533 3.15 0.93 16.04
CA VAL A 533 2.42 1.74 15.08
C VAL A 533 1.83 2.94 15.79
N ARG A 534 2.08 4.13 15.23
CA ARG A 534 1.49 5.40 15.68
C ARG A 534 0.70 6.04 14.54
N ARG A 535 -0.61 5.89 14.55
CA ARG A 535 -1.49 6.45 13.51
C ARG A 535 -2.09 7.76 13.95
N VAL A 536 -2.22 8.68 13.00
CA VAL A 536 -2.93 9.96 13.15
C VAL A 536 -4.16 9.90 12.24
N GLY A 537 -5.34 10.08 12.81
CA GLY A 537 -6.57 10.18 12.01
C GLY A 537 -6.77 11.59 11.45
N PRO A 538 -7.76 11.77 10.55
CA PRO A 538 -8.00 13.02 9.85
C PRO A 538 -8.36 14.19 10.79
N ASP A 539 -8.93 13.91 11.96
CA ASP A 539 -9.27 14.92 12.97
C ASP A 539 -8.11 15.17 13.95
N GLY A 540 -6.97 14.47 13.80
CA GLY A 540 -5.81 14.57 14.68
C GLY A 540 -5.80 13.57 15.84
N GLN A 541 -6.71 12.59 15.85
CA GLN A 541 -6.75 11.52 16.86
C GLN A 541 -5.51 10.63 16.75
N LEU A 542 -4.96 10.21 17.89
CA LEU A 542 -3.81 9.30 17.94
C LEU A 542 -4.26 7.89 18.31
N ALA A 543 -3.77 6.90 17.55
CA ALA A 543 -3.93 5.49 17.85
C ALA A 543 -2.55 4.81 17.92
N PHE A 544 -2.34 4.06 19.00
CA PHE A 544 -1.12 3.31 19.25
C PHE A 544 -1.45 1.83 19.36
N ASP A 545 -0.86 1.03 18.48
CA ASP A 545 -1.05 -0.42 18.45
C ASP A 545 0.30 -1.11 18.20
N LEU A 546 0.38 -2.39 18.58
CA LEU A 546 1.46 -3.28 18.18
C LEU A 546 0.92 -4.26 17.15
N VAL A 547 1.55 -4.33 15.98
CA VAL A 547 1.21 -5.29 14.92
C VAL A 547 2.27 -6.38 14.91
N ALA A 548 1.86 -7.62 15.10
CA ALA A 548 2.73 -8.78 15.04
C ALA A 548 2.26 -9.77 13.98
N GLU A 549 3.20 -10.45 13.34
CA GLU A 549 2.94 -11.50 12.36
C GLU A 549 3.52 -12.81 12.85
N VAL A 550 2.72 -13.86 12.79
CA VAL A 550 3.16 -15.22 13.04
C VAL A 550 2.80 -16.09 11.85
N SER A 551 3.65 -17.06 11.55
CA SER A 551 3.41 -18.01 10.48
C SER A 551 3.86 -19.42 10.84
N GLN A 552 3.38 -20.40 10.09
CA GLN A 552 3.83 -21.78 10.17
C GLN A 552 3.75 -22.43 8.80
N LYS A 553 4.77 -23.22 8.48
CA LYS A 553 4.89 -23.96 7.22
C LYS A 553 4.45 -25.40 7.44
N ARG A 554 3.60 -25.89 6.55
CA ARG A 554 3.20 -27.30 6.38
C ARG A 554 3.73 -27.78 5.03
N THR A 555 4.67 -28.71 5.04
CA THR A 555 5.12 -29.39 3.82
C THR A 555 4.12 -30.50 3.50
N VAL A 556 3.33 -30.27 2.46
CA VAL A 556 2.25 -31.17 2.04
C VAL A 556 2.84 -32.20 1.10
N LYS A 557 2.64 -33.49 1.43
CA LYS A 557 3.10 -34.57 0.57
C LYS A 557 2.26 -34.64 -0.70
N GLY A 558 2.96 -34.86 -1.81
CA GLY A 558 2.41 -35.15 -3.12
C GLY A 558 1.65 -36.49 -3.13
N GLY A 559 0.69 -36.58 -4.05
CA GLY A 559 -0.20 -37.72 -4.23
C GLY A 559 -1.13 -37.47 -5.41
N ASP A 560 -1.62 -38.51 -6.07
CA ASP A 560 -2.55 -38.43 -7.22
C ASP A 560 -2.04 -37.59 -8.41
N GLY A 561 -0.72 -37.59 -8.65
CA GLY A 561 -0.08 -36.87 -9.75
C GLY A 561 0.37 -35.44 -9.43
N TYR A 562 0.22 -34.99 -8.17
CA TYR A 562 0.64 -33.66 -7.72
C TYR A 562 1.99 -33.70 -7.00
N PRO A 563 2.88 -32.70 -7.18
CA PRO A 563 4.15 -32.61 -6.46
C PRO A 563 3.97 -32.26 -4.98
N ASP A 564 5.00 -32.50 -4.18
CA ASP A 564 5.13 -31.91 -2.85
C ASP A 564 5.13 -30.38 -2.96
N PHE A 565 4.48 -29.69 -2.02
CA PHE A 565 4.49 -28.22 -1.99
C PHE A 565 4.41 -27.66 -0.57
N ASP A 566 4.85 -26.42 -0.43
CA ASP A 566 4.80 -25.68 0.83
C ASP A 566 3.45 -24.98 1.01
N PHE A 567 2.72 -25.35 2.06
CA PHE A 567 1.48 -24.71 2.47
C PHE A 567 1.70 -23.86 3.73
N TYR A 568 1.30 -22.60 3.69
CA TYR A 568 1.56 -21.67 4.79
C TYR A 568 0.27 -21.21 5.45
N GLY A 569 0.30 -21.10 6.78
CA GLY A 569 -0.73 -20.44 7.57
C GLY A 569 -0.10 -19.49 8.58
N GLY A 570 -0.94 -18.83 9.37
CA GLY A 570 -0.49 -17.82 10.31
C GLY A 570 -1.57 -16.83 10.70
N ALA A 571 -1.14 -15.80 11.41
CA ALA A 571 -2.00 -14.70 11.81
C ALA A 571 -1.29 -13.35 11.81
N THR A 572 -2.05 -12.31 11.49
CA THR A 572 -1.74 -10.94 11.89
C THR A 572 -2.46 -10.63 13.18
N ILE A 573 -1.71 -10.18 14.17
CA ILE A 573 -2.16 -9.94 15.54
C ILE A 573 -2.04 -8.45 15.79
N ILE A 574 -3.15 -7.79 16.11
CA ILE A 574 -3.16 -6.38 16.50
C ILE A 574 -3.40 -6.32 18.00
N LEU A 575 -2.40 -5.85 18.73
CA LEU A 575 -2.47 -5.64 20.18
C LEU A 575 -2.70 -4.16 20.48
N GLY A 576 -3.64 -3.89 21.39
CA GLY A 576 -3.89 -2.54 21.86
C GLY A 576 -2.86 -2.06 22.89
N PRO A 577 -3.02 -0.83 23.39
CA PRO A 577 -2.02 -0.16 24.22
C PRO A 577 -1.73 -0.86 25.55
N GLN A 578 -2.60 -1.75 26.05
CA GLN A 578 -2.38 -2.48 27.30
C GLN A 578 -1.93 -3.94 27.07
N GLY A 579 -1.58 -4.28 25.83
CA GLY A 579 -1.15 -5.63 25.43
C GLY A 579 -2.30 -6.63 25.26
N GLU A 580 -3.55 -6.18 25.23
CA GLU A 580 -4.71 -6.99 24.86
C GLU A 580 -4.74 -7.27 23.36
N VAL A 581 -5.02 -8.50 22.98
CA VAL A 581 -5.18 -8.88 21.57
C VAL A 581 -6.55 -8.40 21.11
N ARG A 582 -6.58 -7.34 20.29
CA ARG A 582 -7.79 -6.72 19.80
C ARG A 582 -8.35 -7.44 18.58
N LEU A 583 -7.46 -7.85 17.68
CA LEU A 583 -7.81 -8.53 16.43
C LEU A 583 -6.81 -9.63 16.12
N VAL A 584 -7.32 -10.73 15.56
CA VAL A 584 -6.50 -11.78 14.97
C VAL A 584 -7.05 -12.11 13.59
N VAL A 585 -6.28 -11.78 12.56
CA VAL A 585 -6.63 -12.07 11.16
C VAL A 585 -5.88 -13.33 10.76
N THR A 586 -6.59 -14.45 10.63
CA THR A 586 -5.98 -15.79 10.55
C THR A 586 -6.10 -16.41 9.17
N LYS A 587 -5.10 -17.22 8.83
CA LYS A 587 -5.12 -18.19 7.73
C LYS A 587 -4.67 -19.54 8.29
N SER A 588 -5.61 -20.45 8.48
CA SER A 588 -5.31 -21.72 9.14
C SER A 588 -4.46 -22.67 8.28
N VAL A 589 -3.39 -23.24 8.86
CA VAL A 589 -2.63 -24.37 8.28
C VAL A 589 -3.46 -25.66 8.15
N LYS A 590 -4.66 -25.68 8.73
CA LYS A 590 -5.62 -26.80 8.68
C LYS A 590 -6.77 -26.59 7.70
N ASN A 591 -6.85 -25.43 7.03
CA ASN A 591 -7.95 -25.16 6.10
C ASN A 591 -7.89 -26.10 4.88
N ARG A 592 -8.83 -27.05 4.83
CA ARG A 592 -8.91 -28.08 3.79
C ARG A 592 -9.30 -27.54 2.43
N GLN A 593 -10.20 -26.57 2.38
CA GLN A 593 -10.64 -25.95 1.12
C GLN A 593 -9.46 -25.21 0.48
N ARG A 594 -8.81 -24.34 1.25
CA ARG A 594 -7.62 -23.61 0.80
C ARG A 594 -6.49 -24.55 0.36
N LEU A 595 -6.29 -25.65 1.09
CA LEU A 595 -5.29 -26.65 0.71
C LEU A 595 -5.61 -27.29 -0.65
N ALA A 596 -6.88 -27.60 -0.91
CA ALA A 596 -7.33 -28.15 -2.20
C ALA A 596 -7.16 -27.13 -3.34
N ASP A 597 -7.55 -25.87 -3.10
CA ASP A 597 -7.44 -24.78 -4.09
C ASP A 597 -5.98 -24.49 -4.45
N GLN A 598 -5.09 -24.43 -3.45
CA GLN A 598 -3.66 -24.24 -3.69
C GLN A 598 -3.02 -25.44 -4.39
N ARG A 599 -3.48 -26.67 -4.12
CA ARG A 599 -3.01 -27.87 -4.84
C ARG A 599 -3.40 -27.81 -6.32
N MET A 600 -4.62 -27.37 -6.63
CA MET A 600 -5.06 -27.16 -8.02
C MET A 600 -4.26 -26.04 -8.69
N PHE A 601 -4.07 -24.92 -8.00
CA PHE A 601 -3.28 -23.79 -8.49
C PHE A 601 -1.83 -24.19 -8.79
N ALA A 602 -1.20 -24.93 -7.86
CA ALA A 602 0.16 -25.44 -8.01
C ALA A 602 0.31 -26.43 -9.19
N ALA A 603 -0.73 -27.19 -9.52
CA ALA A 603 -0.69 -28.06 -10.70
C ALA A 603 -0.80 -27.29 -12.02
N THR A 604 -1.57 -26.21 -12.04
CA THR A 604 -1.74 -25.37 -13.24
C THR A 604 -0.47 -24.58 -13.54
N TYR A 605 0.18 -24.02 -12.51
CA TYR A 605 1.30 -23.09 -12.67
C TYR A 605 2.67 -23.71 -12.34
N GLY A 606 2.72 -24.81 -11.60
CA GLY A 606 3.96 -25.47 -11.15
C GLY A 606 4.37 -25.06 -9.73
N ALA A 607 5.10 -25.95 -9.03
CA ALA A 607 5.49 -25.77 -7.64
C ALA A 607 6.54 -24.67 -7.39
N ASP A 608 7.29 -24.23 -8.42
CA ASP A 608 8.30 -23.16 -8.31
C ASP A 608 7.71 -21.74 -8.51
N VAL A 609 6.41 -21.61 -8.78
CA VAL A 609 5.74 -20.33 -9.09
C VAL A 609 5.34 -19.53 -7.84
N PHE A 610 5.64 -20.03 -6.63
CA PHE A 610 5.40 -19.30 -5.39
C PHE A 610 6.40 -18.15 -5.17
N GLY A 611 6.75 -17.38 -6.19
CA GLY A 611 7.49 -16.14 -6.03
C GLY A 611 7.06 -15.18 -7.14
N LEU A 612 6.66 -13.96 -6.76
CA LEU A 612 6.32 -12.88 -7.71
C LEU A 612 7.46 -12.47 -8.66
N ALA A 613 8.62 -13.13 -8.61
CA ALA A 613 9.72 -12.93 -9.54
C ALA A 613 9.35 -13.23 -11.01
N ALA A 614 8.25 -13.96 -11.26
CA ALA A 614 7.78 -14.30 -12.61
C ALA A 614 6.63 -13.42 -13.14
N CYS A 615 5.94 -12.63 -12.31
CA CYS A 615 4.79 -11.80 -12.70
C CYS A 615 5.18 -10.38 -13.12
N ARG A 616 6.21 -10.25 -13.97
CA ARG A 616 6.70 -8.93 -14.38
C ARG A 616 6.93 -8.90 -15.85
N LEU A 617 6.08 -8.14 -16.55
CA LEU A 617 6.23 -7.65 -17.93
C LEU A 617 7.33 -8.40 -18.70
N ALA A 618 7.19 -9.71 -18.82
CA ALA A 618 8.05 -10.47 -19.68
C ALA A 618 7.43 -10.22 -21.04
N PRO A 619 8.18 -9.69 -22.02
CA PRO A 619 7.69 -9.67 -23.38
C PRO A 619 7.25 -11.10 -23.70
N ARG A 620 5.99 -11.27 -24.10
CA ARG A 620 5.52 -12.57 -24.58
C ARG A 620 6.54 -13.02 -25.64
N PRO A 621 7.15 -14.21 -25.51
CA PRO A 621 8.00 -14.69 -26.58
C PRO A 621 7.14 -14.77 -27.85
N GLY A 622 7.51 -13.97 -28.85
CA GLY A 622 6.91 -14.00 -30.18
C GLY A 622 7.17 -15.29 -30.91
#